data_AF-A0A2E8JZL5-F1
#
_entry.id   AF-A0A2E8JZL5-F1
#
_cell.length_a   1.000
_cell.length_b   1.000
_cell.length_c   1.000
_cell.angle_alpha   90.00
_cell.angle_beta   90.00
_cell.angle_gamma   90.00
#
_symmetry.space_group_name_H-M   'P 1'
#
loop_
_entity.id
_entity.type
_entity.pdbx_description
1 polymer ?
#
loop_
_entity_poly.entity_id
_entity_poly.type
_entity_poly.pdbx_seq_one_letter_code
_entity_poly.pdbx_strand_id
1 'polypeptide(L)'
;MRSILINRNPVLSMLVLVVATTLLATPSLASPMQAKGNSVRIAPLTPSRPMIPPGLEMPSDLLIPGAPPEASGGATDPSKAASDDTPGPDEIARLRKIHDALPPDEQISMRAFYEALEIDLLARFADLDAAAGKRPPLLPSISRKKFARTPQAVLAARTKLGLANQDQPDEGAKPTEIANWLHLNVMAGEWDTLAWFLEERAGDEAPGIYSHVIQSTNQGDPMLLPEEVLALANAAPGEPTDWQIDVLGKLLKRASTRSSTGPMLGEIRAGTRLFGGED
;
A
#
# COMPACT_ATOMS: atom_id res chain seq x y z
N MET A 1 0.93 -40.71 42.32
CA MET A 1 0.96 -40.35 43.75
C MET A 1 2.30 -39.69 44.07
N ARG A 2 2.23 -38.42 44.50
CA ARG A 2 3.11 -37.68 45.44
C ARG A 2 4.57 -37.29 45.08
N SER A 3 4.74 -35.95 45.10
CA SER A 3 5.85 -35.11 45.63
C SER A 3 7.11 -34.96 44.77
N ILE A 4 7.43 -33.79 44.17
CA ILE A 4 7.69 -32.42 44.69
C ILE A 4 8.94 -32.32 45.58
N LEU A 5 9.99 -31.68 45.04
CA LEU A 5 11.09 -30.94 45.68
C LEU A 5 11.76 -30.10 44.57
N ILE A 6 11.27 -28.90 44.23
CA ILE A 6 11.66 -27.58 44.79
C ILE A 6 13.16 -27.50 45.12
N ASN A 7 13.93 -26.95 44.17
CA ASN A 7 15.25 -26.39 44.46
C ASN A 7 15.17 -24.86 44.33
N ARG A 8 15.37 -24.18 45.47
CA ARG A 8 15.45 -22.74 45.64
C ARG A 8 16.93 -22.37 45.76
N ASN A 9 17.41 -21.44 44.95
CA ASN A 9 18.61 -20.66 45.25
C ASN A 9 18.28 -19.16 45.20
N PRO A 10 18.37 -18.45 46.34
CA PRO A 10 18.25 -16.99 46.41
C PRO A 10 19.62 -16.35 46.70
N VAL A 11 20.08 -15.46 45.82
CA VAL A 11 21.12 -14.45 46.10
C VAL A 11 20.68 -13.20 45.34
N LEU A 12 19.96 -12.25 45.94
CA LEU A 12 20.42 -11.20 46.87
C LEU A 12 21.48 -10.28 46.25
N SER A 13 21.04 -9.23 45.56
CA SER A 13 21.74 -7.94 45.39
C SER A 13 20.76 -6.97 44.74
N MET A 14 20.11 -6.09 45.50
CA MET A 14 20.57 -4.82 46.06
C MET A 14 19.91 -3.66 45.31
N LEU A 15 18.86 -3.19 45.97
CA LEU A 15 18.17 -1.91 45.84
C LEU A 15 19.14 -0.72 45.75
N VAL A 16 19.01 0.09 44.69
CA VAL A 16 19.32 1.54 44.77
C VAL A 16 18.20 2.30 44.06
N LEU A 17 17.40 2.94 44.89
CA LEU A 17 16.38 3.93 44.56
C LEU A 17 17.07 5.30 44.53
N VAL A 18 17.06 6.01 43.39
CA VAL A 18 17.36 7.45 43.36
C VAL A 18 16.12 8.16 42.84
N VAL A 19 15.41 8.76 43.80
CA VAL A 19 14.37 9.76 43.58
C VAL A 19 15.06 11.10 43.37
N ALA A 20 14.80 11.76 42.24
CA ALA A 20 15.11 13.17 42.06
C ALA A 20 13.90 13.88 41.42
N THR A 21 13.04 14.37 42.30
CA THR A 21 12.03 15.41 42.04
C THR A 21 12.72 16.73 41.74
N THR A 22 12.39 17.37 40.61
CA THR A 22 12.52 18.82 40.45
C THR A 22 11.26 19.41 39.81
N LEU A 23 10.77 20.42 40.51
CA LEU A 23 9.56 21.22 40.34
C LEU A 23 9.74 22.30 39.25
N LEU A 24 8.58 22.70 38.67
CA LEU A 24 8.18 24.02 38.16
C LEU A 24 8.98 24.68 37.01
N ALA A 25 8.28 25.00 35.92
CA ALA A 25 7.72 26.35 35.71
C ALA A 25 7.06 26.46 34.31
N THR A 26 5.77 26.82 34.28
CA THR A 26 5.14 27.49 33.14
C THR A 26 5.52 28.97 33.17
N PRO A 27 5.69 29.64 32.02
CA PRO A 27 4.60 30.52 31.58
C PRO A 27 4.49 30.72 30.06
N SER A 28 3.32 31.21 29.66
CA SER A 28 3.16 32.48 28.92
C SER A 28 2.28 32.36 27.68
N LEU A 29 1.21 33.16 27.72
CA LEU A 29 0.28 33.43 26.65
C LEU A 29 1.00 34.02 25.42
N ALA A 30 0.62 33.55 24.24
CA ALA A 30 0.71 34.35 23.02
C ALA A 30 -0.56 34.10 22.18
N SER A 31 -1.37 35.15 22.05
CA SER A 31 -2.50 35.22 21.12
C SER A 31 -2.02 35.16 19.67
N PRO A 32 -2.80 34.57 18.75
CA PRO A 32 -2.74 34.96 17.35
C PRO A 32 -3.97 35.75 16.89
N MET A 33 -3.63 36.84 16.22
CA MET A 33 -4.41 37.82 15.48
C MET A 33 -5.61 37.27 14.67
N GLN A 34 -6.69 38.05 14.70
CA GLN A 34 -7.74 38.07 13.67
C GLN A 34 -7.12 38.31 12.28
N ALA A 35 -7.28 37.34 11.37
CA ALA A 35 -7.10 37.55 9.94
C ALA A 35 -8.45 37.91 9.32
N LYS A 36 -8.50 39.12 8.75
CA LYS A 36 -9.59 39.65 7.92
C LYS A 36 -9.81 38.76 6.69
N GLY A 37 -11.07 38.48 6.41
CA GLY A 37 -11.49 37.65 5.28
C GLY A 37 -11.19 38.29 3.93
N ASN A 38 -10.98 37.43 2.94
CA ASN A 38 -11.24 37.76 1.55
C ASN A 38 -11.96 36.57 0.90
N SER A 39 -13.26 36.73 0.73
CA SER A 39 -14.15 35.76 0.10
C SER A 39 -14.10 36.00 -1.40
N VAL A 40 -13.51 35.07 -2.16
CA VAL A 40 -13.60 35.06 -3.62
C VAL A 40 -14.43 33.86 -4.02
N ARG A 41 -15.65 34.15 -4.48
CA ARG A 41 -16.56 33.23 -5.14
C ARG A 41 -15.95 32.78 -6.48
N ILE A 42 -15.90 31.48 -6.73
CA ILE A 42 -15.75 30.94 -8.08
C ILE A 42 -16.90 29.95 -8.30
N ALA A 43 -17.65 30.19 -9.37
CA ALA A 43 -18.85 29.48 -9.78
C ALA A 43 -18.55 28.07 -10.32
N PRO A 44 -19.51 27.14 -10.22
CA PRO A 44 -19.35 25.76 -10.70
C PRO A 44 -19.44 25.68 -12.23
N LEU A 45 -18.47 24.98 -12.85
CA LEU A 45 -18.55 24.56 -14.24
C LEU A 45 -19.34 23.25 -14.32
N THR A 46 -20.43 23.29 -15.09
CA THR A 46 -21.30 22.18 -15.43
C THR A 46 -20.61 21.20 -16.40
N PRO A 47 -20.92 19.89 -16.33
CA PRO A 47 -20.36 18.90 -17.26
C PRO A 47 -21.04 18.96 -18.63
N SER A 48 -20.23 19.08 -19.69
CA SER A 48 -20.66 18.97 -21.09
C SER A 48 -20.99 17.51 -21.44
N ARG A 49 -22.20 17.31 -21.95
CA ARG A 49 -22.76 16.05 -22.46
C ARG A 49 -22.17 15.73 -23.85
N PRO A 50 -21.73 14.50 -24.15
CA PRO A 50 -21.30 14.13 -25.50
C PRO A 50 -22.50 13.99 -26.44
N MET A 51 -22.38 14.61 -27.63
CA MET A 51 -23.27 14.45 -28.77
C MET A 51 -23.07 13.07 -29.41
N ILE A 52 -24.18 12.38 -29.68
CA ILE A 52 -24.26 11.18 -30.52
C ILE A 52 -24.50 11.65 -31.96
N PRO A 53 -23.68 11.29 -32.95
CA PRO A 53 -24.04 11.45 -34.36
C PRO A 53 -25.03 10.37 -34.80
N PRO A 54 -26.08 10.72 -35.57
CA PRO A 54 -27.06 9.77 -36.09
C PRO A 54 -26.61 9.16 -37.42
N GLY A 55 -27.03 7.91 -37.66
CA GLY A 55 -27.15 7.34 -38.99
C GLY A 55 -26.14 6.26 -39.33
N LEU A 56 -26.60 5.01 -39.34
CA LEU A 56 -26.36 4.08 -40.44
C LEU A 56 -27.44 3.00 -40.37
N GLU A 57 -28.37 3.12 -41.31
CA GLU A 57 -29.43 2.17 -41.60
C GLU A 57 -28.85 0.86 -42.17
N MET A 58 -29.63 -0.20 -41.99
CA MET A 58 -29.33 -1.59 -42.33
C MET A 58 -29.13 -1.84 -43.84
N PRO A 59 -28.76 -3.08 -44.21
CA PRO A 59 -29.80 -3.87 -44.89
C PRO A 59 -29.97 -5.29 -44.33
N SER A 60 -31.24 -5.64 -44.16
CA SER A 60 -31.77 -7.00 -44.09
C SER A 60 -31.61 -7.75 -45.42
N ASP A 61 -31.80 -9.07 -45.35
CA ASP A 61 -31.99 -10.03 -46.44
C ASP A 61 -30.74 -10.66 -47.06
N LEU A 62 -30.41 -11.86 -46.57
CA LEU A 62 -30.15 -13.02 -47.43
C LEU A 62 -30.62 -14.31 -46.72
N LEU A 63 -31.86 -14.70 -47.05
CA LEU A 63 -32.41 -16.06 -46.91
C LEU A 63 -31.74 -17.00 -47.93
N ILE A 64 -31.27 -18.18 -47.49
CA ILE A 64 -31.34 -19.42 -48.31
C ILE A 64 -31.66 -20.62 -47.39
N PRO A 65 -32.65 -21.48 -47.74
CA PRO A 65 -33.08 -22.66 -46.97
C PRO A 65 -32.39 -23.97 -47.42
N GLY A 66 -32.36 -24.98 -46.53
CA GLY A 66 -32.10 -26.37 -46.93
C GLY A 66 -31.60 -27.27 -45.79
N ALA A 67 -32.45 -28.21 -45.36
CA ALA A 67 -32.15 -29.37 -44.50
C ALA A 67 -32.56 -30.66 -45.25
N PRO A 68 -32.35 -31.90 -44.73
CA PRO A 68 -31.16 -32.59 -44.18
C PRO A 68 -30.92 -33.93 -44.98
N PRO A 69 -30.22 -35.01 -44.51
CA PRO A 69 -30.70 -35.90 -43.43
C PRO A 69 -29.62 -36.54 -42.52
N GLU A 70 -30.15 -37.31 -41.56
CA GLU A 70 -29.62 -38.05 -40.41
C GLU A 70 -28.40 -38.99 -40.59
N ALA A 71 -27.67 -39.22 -39.48
CA ALA A 71 -27.24 -40.58 -39.06
C ALA A 71 -26.80 -40.64 -37.57
N SER A 72 -27.64 -41.27 -36.76
CA SER A 72 -27.34 -42.37 -35.80
C SER A 72 -26.25 -42.24 -34.71
N GLY A 73 -26.69 -42.41 -33.46
CA GLY A 73 -26.18 -43.49 -32.59
C GLY A 73 -25.28 -43.10 -31.43
N GLY A 74 -25.81 -43.14 -30.20
CA GLY A 74 -25.01 -43.10 -28.98
C GLY A 74 -25.83 -42.82 -27.72
N ALA A 75 -26.60 -43.80 -27.27
CA ALA A 75 -27.21 -43.76 -25.95
C ALA A 75 -26.12 -43.95 -24.88
N THR A 76 -25.95 -42.95 -24.01
CA THR A 76 -25.25 -43.09 -22.73
C THR A 76 -26.07 -42.44 -21.63
N ASP A 77 -26.25 -43.19 -20.55
CA ASP A 77 -27.03 -42.93 -19.34
C ASP A 77 -27.00 -41.48 -18.83
N PRO A 78 -28.17 -40.85 -18.58
CA PRO A 78 -28.26 -39.56 -17.90
C PRO A 78 -28.39 -39.76 -16.39
N SER A 79 -27.44 -40.45 -15.77
CA SER A 79 -27.37 -40.51 -14.31
C SER A 79 -25.93 -40.57 -13.84
N LYS A 80 -25.51 -39.44 -13.24
CA LYS A 80 -24.35 -39.24 -12.34
C LYS A 80 -23.23 -38.34 -12.89
N ALA A 81 -23.56 -37.08 -13.11
CA ALA A 81 -22.70 -35.94 -12.76
C ALA A 81 -23.60 -34.70 -12.75
N ALA A 82 -23.93 -34.19 -11.57
CA ALA A 82 -24.29 -32.78 -11.46
C ALA A 82 -22.98 -32.03 -11.68
N SER A 83 -22.68 -31.71 -12.94
CA SER A 83 -21.64 -30.73 -13.26
C SER A 83 -22.16 -29.40 -12.75
N ASP A 84 -21.63 -28.99 -11.60
CA ASP A 84 -21.44 -27.58 -11.34
C ASP A 84 -20.55 -27.09 -12.49
N ASP A 85 -21.14 -26.47 -13.53
CA ASP A 85 -20.47 -26.00 -14.76
C ASP A 85 -19.45 -24.86 -14.48
N THR A 86 -19.16 -24.62 -13.20
CA THR A 86 -18.13 -23.69 -12.73
C THR A 86 -16.73 -24.25 -13.00
N PRO A 87 -15.85 -23.54 -13.73
CA PRO A 87 -14.48 -23.97 -13.97
C PRO A 87 -13.72 -24.18 -12.65
N GLY A 88 -13.18 -25.39 -12.48
CA GLY A 88 -12.38 -25.77 -11.31
C GLY A 88 -11.01 -25.08 -11.27
N PRO A 89 -10.26 -25.21 -10.15
CA PRO A 89 -9.00 -24.49 -9.94
C PRO A 89 -7.94 -24.74 -11.02
N ASP A 90 -7.80 -25.97 -11.53
CA ASP A 90 -6.84 -26.27 -12.61
C ASP A 90 -7.22 -25.56 -13.92
N GLU A 91 -8.52 -25.40 -14.18
CA GLU A 91 -9.03 -24.71 -15.37
C GLU A 91 -8.86 -23.20 -15.25
N ILE A 92 -9.16 -22.62 -14.08
CA ILE A 92 -8.90 -21.20 -13.81
C ILE A 92 -7.39 -20.87 -13.96
N ALA A 93 -6.49 -21.77 -13.56
CA ALA A 93 -5.05 -21.56 -13.73
C ALA A 93 -4.64 -21.54 -15.22
N ARG A 94 -5.26 -22.38 -16.07
CA ARG A 94 -5.07 -22.34 -17.52
C ARG A 94 -5.62 -21.05 -18.13
N LEU A 95 -6.82 -20.66 -17.72
CA LEU A 95 -7.48 -19.44 -18.19
C LEU A 95 -6.65 -18.20 -17.83
N ARG A 96 -6.01 -18.18 -16.67
CA ARG A 96 -5.08 -17.10 -16.33
C ARG A 96 -3.91 -17.00 -17.30
N LYS A 97 -3.27 -18.13 -17.60
CA LYS A 97 -2.14 -18.15 -18.53
C LYS A 97 -2.54 -17.67 -19.93
N ILE A 98 -3.77 -17.97 -20.35
CA ILE A 98 -4.34 -17.47 -21.61
C ILE A 98 -4.64 -15.98 -21.51
N HIS A 99 -5.31 -15.53 -20.45
CA HIS A 99 -5.61 -14.11 -20.18
C HIS A 99 -4.36 -13.24 -20.23
N ASP A 100 -3.29 -13.65 -19.55
CA ASP A 100 -2.05 -12.88 -19.45
C ASP A 100 -1.25 -12.85 -20.77
N ALA A 101 -1.51 -13.80 -21.68
CA ALA A 101 -0.90 -13.86 -23.01
C ALA A 101 -1.69 -13.07 -24.08
N LEU A 102 -2.93 -12.66 -23.78
CA LEU A 102 -3.79 -11.91 -24.71
C LEU A 102 -3.49 -10.41 -24.66
N PRO A 103 -3.68 -9.67 -25.77
CA PRO A 103 -3.62 -8.21 -25.78
C PRO A 103 -4.80 -7.59 -24.97
N PRO A 104 -4.70 -6.32 -24.53
CA PRO A 104 -5.61 -5.74 -23.53
C PRO A 104 -7.09 -5.69 -23.95
N ASP A 105 -7.36 -5.52 -25.24
CA ASP A 105 -8.69 -5.54 -25.84
C ASP A 105 -9.30 -6.95 -25.80
N GLU A 106 -8.52 -7.97 -26.15
CA GLU A 106 -8.95 -9.37 -26.08
C GLU A 106 -9.14 -9.86 -24.64
N GLN A 107 -8.36 -9.34 -23.69
CA GLN A 107 -8.60 -9.59 -22.25
C GLN A 107 -9.96 -9.08 -21.80
N ILE A 108 -10.39 -7.90 -22.26
CA ILE A 108 -11.71 -7.34 -21.95
C ILE A 108 -12.80 -8.24 -22.53
N SER A 109 -12.65 -8.68 -23.77
CA SER A 109 -13.60 -9.59 -24.43
C SER A 109 -13.70 -10.93 -23.70
N MET A 110 -12.57 -11.49 -23.28
CA MET A 110 -12.55 -12.74 -22.50
C MET A 110 -13.24 -12.56 -21.16
N ARG A 111 -13.01 -11.46 -20.44
CA ARG A 111 -13.73 -11.18 -19.17
C ARG A 111 -15.23 -11.04 -19.39
N ALA A 112 -15.65 -10.29 -20.40
CA ALA A 112 -17.06 -10.09 -20.71
C ALA A 112 -17.78 -11.40 -21.07
N PHE A 113 -17.09 -12.33 -21.75
CA PHE A 113 -17.63 -13.65 -22.07
C PHE A 113 -17.90 -14.48 -20.82
N TYR A 114 -16.95 -14.56 -19.89
CA TYR A 114 -17.13 -15.33 -18.65
C TYR A 114 -18.08 -14.62 -17.67
N GLU A 115 -18.12 -13.29 -17.65
CA GLU A 115 -19.10 -12.52 -16.88
C GLU A 115 -20.54 -12.80 -17.37
N ALA A 116 -20.75 -12.96 -18.68
CA ALA A 116 -22.05 -13.37 -19.24
C ALA A 116 -22.45 -14.82 -18.85
N LEU A 117 -21.48 -15.65 -18.47
CA LEU A 117 -21.68 -16.98 -17.88
C LEU A 117 -21.78 -16.94 -16.34
N GLU A 118 -21.91 -15.74 -15.75
CA GLU A 118 -21.95 -15.50 -14.31
C GLU A 118 -20.66 -15.91 -13.56
N ILE A 119 -19.52 -15.98 -14.26
CA ILE A 119 -18.22 -16.32 -13.71
C ILE A 119 -17.33 -15.07 -13.68
N ASP A 120 -17.07 -14.52 -12.49
CA ASP A 120 -16.09 -13.45 -12.30
C ASP A 120 -14.67 -14.01 -12.38
N LEU A 121 -14.08 -13.95 -13.57
CA LEU A 121 -12.76 -14.49 -13.85
C LEU A 121 -11.66 -13.85 -12.99
N LEU A 122 -11.77 -12.55 -12.68
CA LEU A 122 -10.77 -11.82 -11.89
C LEU A 122 -10.82 -12.23 -10.43
N ALA A 123 -12.03 -12.39 -9.87
CA ALA A 123 -12.21 -12.94 -8.53
C ALA A 123 -11.60 -14.34 -8.43
N ARG A 124 -11.84 -15.19 -9.44
CA ARG A 124 -11.28 -16.55 -9.46
C ARG A 124 -9.75 -16.58 -9.56
N PHE A 125 -9.14 -15.67 -10.32
CA PHE A 125 -7.68 -15.52 -10.33
C PHE A 125 -7.13 -15.08 -8.97
N ALA A 126 -7.82 -14.16 -8.30
CA ALA A 126 -7.45 -13.70 -6.96
C ALA A 126 -7.58 -14.84 -5.92
N ASP A 127 -8.62 -15.67 -6.01
CA ASP A 127 -8.78 -16.85 -5.14
C ASP A 127 -7.66 -17.87 -5.38
N LEU A 128 -7.24 -18.04 -6.63
CA LEU A 128 -6.13 -18.93 -6.99
C LEU A 128 -4.79 -18.40 -6.50
N ASP A 129 -4.60 -17.07 -6.55
CA ASP A 129 -3.45 -16.41 -5.93
C ASP A 129 -3.47 -16.62 -4.42
N ALA A 130 -4.60 -16.40 -3.76
CA ALA A 130 -4.75 -16.63 -2.33
C ALA A 130 -4.48 -18.11 -1.96
N ALA A 131 -5.00 -19.07 -2.73
CA ALA A 131 -4.77 -20.51 -2.55
C ALA A 131 -3.31 -20.92 -2.82
N ALA A 132 -2.63 -20.23 -3.73
CA ALA A 132 -1.20 -20.40 -4.00
C ALA A 132 -0.30 -19.62 -3.02
N GLY A 133 -0.88 -18.94 -2.02
CA GLY A 133 -0.16 -18.12 -1.04
C GLY A 133 0.41 -16.81 -1.62
N LYS A 134 0.02 -16.43 -2.84
CA LYS A 134 0.40 -15.15 -3.45
C LYS A 134 -0.43 -14.02 -2.84
N ARG A 135 0.26 -13.10 -2.17
CA ARG A 135 -0.35 -11.93 -1.54
C ARG A 135 -0.94 -11.01 -2.61
N PRO A 136 -2.13 -10.43 -2.39
CA PRO A 136 -2.71 -9.47 -3.33
C PRO A 136 -1.80 -8.24 -3.49
N PRO A 137 -1.68 -7.67 -4.71
CA PRO A 137 -0.75 -6.58 -4.97
C PRO A 137 -1.12 -5.31 -4.18
N LEU A 138 -0.14 -4.76 -3.48
CA LEU A 138 -0.28 -3.59 -2.60
C LEU A 138 0.01 -2.28 -3.35
N LEU A 139 0.90 -2.31 -4.35
CA LEU A 139 1.36 -1.13 -5.07
C LEU A 139 0.20 -0.31 -5.70
N PRO A 140 -0.84 -0.89 -6.32
CA PRO A 140 -1.95 -0.11 -6.85
C PRO A 140 -2.74 0.65 -5.78
N SER A 141 -2.82 0.10 -4.56
CA SER A 141 -3.53 0.76 -3.45
C SER A 141 -2.67 1.85 -2.81
N ILE A 142 -1.36 1.61 -2.69
CA ILE A 142 -0.40 2.55 -2.11
C ILE A 142 -0.11 3.73 -3.05
N SER A 143 0.03 3.48 -4.35
CA SER A 143 0.28 4.53 -5.37
C SER A 143 -0.85 5.58 -5.44
N ARG A 144 -2.08 5.21 -5.06
CA ARG A 144 -3.21 6.16 -4.94
C ARG A 144 -3.10 7.08 -3.72
N LYS A 145 -2.22 6.78 -2.76
CA LYS A 145 -1.98 7.61 -1.57
C LYS A 145 -0.98 8.71 -1.88
N LYS A 146 -1.23 9.88 -1.29
CA LYS A 146 -0.32 11.03 -1.34
C LYS A 146 0.42 11.16 -0.02
N PHE A 147 1.74 11.14 -0.09
CA PHE A 147 2.66 11.24 1.06
C PHE A 147 3.25 12.65 1.24
N ALA A 148 2.52 13.68 0.79
CA ALA A 148 2.91 15.08 0.95
C ALA A 148 2.78 15.49 2.43
N ARG A 149 3.91 15.55 3.15
CA ARG A 149 3.97 15.82 4.60
C ARG A 149 3.83 17.31 4.91
N THR A 150 2.59 17.80 5.00
CA THR A 150 2.31 19.15 5.53
C THR A 150 2.23 19.13 7.07
N PRO A 151 2.48 20.25 7.77
CA PRO A 151 2.41 20.30 9.24
C PRO A 151 1.10 19.79 9.81
N GLN A 152 -0.01 20.17 9.18
CA GLN A 152 -1.35 19.73 9.58
C GLN A 152 -1.53 18.22 9.39
N ALA A 153 -1.03 17.65 8.29
CA ALA A 153 -1.18 16.23 8.00
C ALA A 153 -0.29 15.36 8.92
N VAL A 154 0.94 15.82 9.19
CA VAL A 154 1.85 15.15 10.14
C VAL A 154 1.27 15.18 11.55
N LEU A 155 0.79 16.34 12.01
CA LEU A 155 0.17 16.45 13.33
C LEU A 155 -1.07 15.56 13.43
N ALA A 156 -1.96 15.58 12.44
CA ALA A 156 -3.14 14.74 12.42
C ALA A 156 -2.78 13.23 12.45
N ALA A 157 -1.73 12.82 11.71
CA ALA A 157 -1.25 11.45 11.71
C ALA A 157 -0.71 11.04 13.09
N ARG A 158 0.16 11.85 13.69
CA ARG A 158 0.73 11.60 15.03
C ARG A 158 -0.33 11.58 16.12
N THR A 159 -1.30 12.50 16.07
CA THR A 159 -2.42 12.49 17.01
C THR A 159 -3.24 11.21 16.86
N LYS A 160 -3.52 10.77 15.62
CA LYS A 160 -4.27 9.53 15.39
C LYS A 160 -3.50 8.30 15.87
N LEU A 161 -2.19 8.25 15.66
CA LEU A 161 -1.32 7.15 16.08
C LEU A 161 -1.11 7.12 17.60
N GLY A 162 -1.03 8.29 18.24
CA GLY A 162 -0.93 8.38 19.71
C GLY A 162 -2.24 8.14 20.47
N LEU A 163 -3.39 8.28 19.80
CA LEU A 163 -4.72 8.03 20.39
C LEU A 163 -5.22 6.60 20.15
N ALA A 164 -4.75 5.95 19.09
CA ALA A 164 -5.13 4.60 18.75
C ALA A 164 -3.87 3.74 18.64
N ASN A 165 -3.75 2.70 19.48
CA ASN A 165 -2.84 1.59 19.18
C ASN A 165 -3.32 0.96 17.88
N GLN A 166 -2.73 1.36 16.76
CA GLN A 166 -2.94 0.69 15.48
C GLN A 166 -2.02 -0.50 15.43
N ASP A 167 -2.57 -1.67 15.75
CA ASP A 167 -1.89 -2.92 15.51
C ASP A 167 -1.56 -3.05 14.02
N GLN A 168 -0.47 -3.73 13.74
CA GLN A 168 -0.04 -4.05 12.39
C GLN A 168 -1.13 -4.89 11.69
N PRO A 169 -1.49 -4.57 10.43
CA PRO A 169 -2.54 -5.30 9.73
C PRO A 169 -2.18 -6.78 9.56
N ASP A 170 -3.14 -7.67 9.82
CA ASP A 170 -3.03 -9.12 9.62
C ASP A 170 -2.60 -9.48 8.20
N GLU A 171 -1.93 -10.61 7.99
CA GLU A 171 -1.47 -11.04 6.66
C GLU A 171 -2.55 -11.07 5.57
N GLY A 172 -3.80 -11.40 5.95
CA GLY A 172 -4.97 -11.41 5.06
C GLY A 172 -5.74 -10.09 4.96
N ALA A 173 -5.24 -9.00 5.54
CA ALA A 173 -5.91 -7.70 5.49
C ALA A 173 -6.05 -7.18 4.05
N LYS A 174 -7.10 -6.40 3.80
CA LYS A 174 -7.39 -5.89 2.46
C LYS A 174 -6.28 -4.92 2.02
N PRO A 175 -5.86 -4.90 0.73
CA PRO A 175 -4.82 -3.98 0.25
C PRO A 175 -5.09 -2.50 0.57
N THR A 176 -6.35 -2.07 0.54
CA THR A 176 -6.76 -0.70 0.90
C THR A 176 -6.51 -0.39 2.38
N GLU A 177 -6.71 -1.36 3.27
CA GLU A 177 -6.49 -1.21 4.71
C GLU A 177 -4.98 -1.11 5.00
N ILE A 178 -4.19 -2.00 4.39
CA ILE A 178 -2.72 -1.96 4.47
C ILE A 178 -2.20 -0.61 3.94
N ALA A 179 -2.72 -0.13 2.81
CA ALA A 179 -2.33 1.16 2.25
C ALA A 179 -2.72 2.35 3.16
N ASN A 180 -3.85 2.29 3.85
CA ASN A 180 -4.25 3.31 4.83
C ASN A 180 -3.34 3.30 6.05
N TRP A 181 -3.01 2.12 6.56
CA TRP A 181 -2.11 1.94 7.70
C TRP A 181 -0.70 2.42 7.37
N LEU A 182 -0.14 2.03 6.22
CA LEU A 182 1.17 2.49 5.77
C LEU A 182 1.18 4.01 5.59
N HIS A 183 0.14 4.56 4.97
CA HIS A 183 -0.01 6.01 4.79
C HIS A 183 0.02 6.76 6.13
N LEU A 184 -0.69 6.26 7.14
CA LEU A 184 -0.68 6.87 8.46
C LEU A 184 0.72 6.88 9.08
N ASN A 185 1.41 5.74 9.09
CA ASN A 185 2.74 5.58 9.68
C ASN A 185 3.78 6.47 8.99
N VAL A 186 3.82 6.47 7.66
CA VAL A 186 4.74 7.33 6.89
C VAL A 186 4.48 8.82 7.14
N MET A 187 3.21 9.22 7.23
CA MET A 187 2.85 10.61 7.51
C MET A 187 3.18 11.03 8.96
N ALA A 188 3.17 10.08 9.90
CA ALA A 188 3.59 10.30 11.28
C ALA A 188 5.12 10.38 11.44
N GLY A 189 5.88 9.86 10.47
CA GLY A 189 7.34 9.79 10.52
C GLY A 189 7.86 8.50 11.16
N GLU A 190 7.05 7.44 11.17
CA GLU A 190 7.44 6.11 11.66
C GLU A 190 8.25 5.37 10.59
N TRP A 191 9.52 5.75 10.44
CA TRP A 191 10.39 5.25 9.37
C TRP A 191 10.86 3.82 9.58
N ASP A 192 11.03 3.38 10.82
CA ASP A 192 11.35 1.98 11.15
C ASP A 192 10.21 1.05 10.72
N THR A 193 8.96 1.51 10.90
CA THR A 193 7.77 0.80 10.43
C THR A 193 7.73 0.71 8.90
N LEU A 194 8.18 1.76 8.19
CA LEU A 194 8.32 1.72 6.73
C LEU A 194 9.41 0.72 6.31
N ALA A 195 10.57 0.72 6.96
CA ALA A 195 11.66 -0.20 6.67
C ALA A 195 11.21 -1.66 6.84
N TRP A 196 10.64 -1.98 8.00
CA TRP A 196 10.04 -3.28 8.28
C TRP A 196 8.99 -3.68 7.23
N PHE A 197 8.10 -2.75 6.87
CA PHE A 197 7.05 -3.03 5.88
C PHE A 197 7.65 -3.39 4.51
N LEU A 198 8.70 -2.67 4.10
CA LEU A 198 9.36 -2.92 2.82
C LEU A 198 10.10 -4.25 2.80
N GLU A 199 10.68 -4.66 3.92
CA GLU A 199 11.43 -5.92 4.06
C GLU A 199 10.49 -7.14 4.18
N GLU A 200 9.53 -7.09 5.11
CA GLU A 200 8.75 -8.27 5.52
C GLU A 200 7.40 -8.40 4.78
N ARG A 201 6.83 -7.27 4.36
CA ARG A 201 5.44 -7.22 3.89
C ARG A 201 5.31 -6.98 2.40
N ALA A 202 6.09 -6.05 1.85
CA ALA A 202 5.98 -5.58 0.49
C ALA A 202 6.52 -6.56 -0.57
N GLY A 203 7.45 -7.45 -0.18
CA GLY A 203 8.03 -8.44 -1.09
C GLY A 203 8.58 -7.80 -2.37
N ASP A 204 8.23 -8.36 -3.54
CA ASP A 204 8.69 -7.89 -4.85
C ASP A 204 8.23 -6.46 -5.20
N GLU A 205 7.19 -5.94 -4.54
CA GLU A 205 6.69 -4.59 -4.77
C GLU A 205 7.44 -3.51 -3.97
N ALA A 206 8.34 -3.90 -3.05
CA ALA A 206 9.06 -2.98 -2.17
C ALA A 206 9.78 -1.84 -2.92
N PRO A 207 10.54 -2.09 -4.01
CA PRO A 207 11.22 -1.01 -4.73
C PRO A 207 10.25 0.01 -5.35
N GLY A 208 9.11 -0.45 -5.85
CA GLY A 208 8.06 0.41 -6.43
C GLY A 208 7.37 1.25 -5.36
N ILE A 209 7.06 0.64 -4.21
CA ILE A 209 6.43 1.32 -3.08
C ILE A 209 7.37 2.38 -2.51
N TYR A 210 8.64 2.04 -2.28
CA TYR A 210 9.65 2.98 -1.79
C TYR A 210 9.81 4.18 -2.74
N SER A 211 9.93 3.92 -4.05
CA SER A 211 10.06 4.96 -5.07
C SER A 211 8.87 5.94 -5.05
N HIS A 212 7.65 5.42 -4.94
CA HIS A 212 6.46 6.26 -4.85
C HIS A 212 6.43 7.09 -3.57
N VAL A 213 6.78 6.49 -2.42
CA VAL A 213 6.84 7.20 -1.13
C VAL A 213 7.81 8.38 -1.21
N ILE A 214 9.07 8.16 -1.61
CA ILE A 214 10.06 9.24 -1.65
C ILE A 214 9.68 10.34 -2.66
N GLN A 215 9.14 9.95 -3.82
CA GLN A 215 8.73 10.90 -4.85
C GLN A 215 7.56 11.74 -4.35
N SER A 216 6.57 11.10 -3.72
CA SER A 216 5.40 11.77 -3.19
C SER A 216 5.72 12.62 -1.96
N THR A 217 6.67 12.23 -1.11
CA THR A 217 7.14 13.05 0.02
C THR A 217 7.93 14.27 -0.44
N ASN A 218 8.71 14.14 -1.50
CA ASN A 218 9.41 15.28 -2.10
C ASN A 218 8.47 16.28 -2.82
N GLN A 219 7.16 16.01 -2.91
CA GLN A 219 6.19 16.97 -3.43
C GLN A 219 6.00 18.12 -2.42
N GLY A 220 6.67 19.24 -2.70
CA GLY A 220 6.60 20.45 -1.88
C GLY A 220 7.67 20.48 -0.80
N ASP A 221 7.25 20.82 0.42
CA ASP A 221 8.13 21.10 1.54
C ASP A 221 7.76 20.21 2.74
N PRO A 222 8.30 18.98 2.80
CA PRO A 222 7.81 17.95 3.70
C PRO A 222 8.17 18.14 5.19
N MET A 223 8.82 19.27 5.55
CA MET A 223 9.26 19.59 6.92
C MET A 223 9.93 18.42 7.64
N LEU A 224 10.75 17.66 6.89
CA LEU A 224 11.54 16.58 7.45
C LEU A 224 12.69 17.13 8.27
N LEU A 225 12.99 16.46 9.37
CA LEU A 225 14.24 16.64 10.09
C LEU A 225 15.40 15.94 9.36
N PRO A 226 16.65 16.39 9.51
CA PRO A 226 17.79 15.75 8.84
C PRO A 226 17.92 14.26 9.16
N GLU A 227 17.71 13.87 10.42
CA GLU A 227 17.65 12.48 10.88
C GLU A 227 16.51 11.68 10.24
N GLU A 228 15.33 12.29 10.03
CA GLU A 228 14.22 11.63 9.32
C GLU A 228 14.58 11.32 7.86
N VAL A 229 15.40 12.17 7.23
CA VAL A 229 15.89 11.89 5.87
C VAL A 229 16.89 10.73 5.87
N LEU A 230 17.72 10.61 6.91
CA LEU A 230 18.61 9.45 7.06
C LEU A 230 17.83 8.16 7.29
N ALA A 231 16.83 8.19 8.18
CA ALA A 231 15.97 7.04 8.44
C ALA A 231 15.21 6.61 7.17
N LEU A 232 14.67 7.56 6.40
CA LEU A 232 14.04 7.29 5.11
C LEU A 232 15.02 6.72 4.07
N ALA A 233 16.28 7.14 4.08
CA ALA A 233 17.30 6.57 3.21
C ALA A 233 17.63 5.12 3.64
N ASN A 234 17.82 4.88 4.94
CA ASN A 234 18.10 3.55 5.48
C ASN A 234 16.98 2.55 5.21
N ALA A 235 15.73 3.00 5.19
CA ALA A 235 14.53 2.20 4.88
C ALA A 235 14.46 1.70 3.42
N ALA A 236 15.37 2.11 2.53
CA ALA A 236 15.37 1.60 1.15
C ALA A 236 15.54 0.07 1.14
N PRO A 237 14.76 -0.69 0.33
CA PRO A 237 14.79 -2.16 0.31
C PRO A 237 16.05 -2.75 -0.36
N GLY A 238 17.08 -1.93 -0.60
CA GLY A 238 18.31 -2.27 -1.29
C GLY A 238 19.20 -1.04 -1.48
N GLU A 239 20.10 -1.11 -2.46
CA GLU A 239 20.91 0.02 -2.90
C GLU A 239 20.00 1.06 -3.58
N PRO A 240 19.95 2.32 -3.09
CA PRO A 240 19.17 3.37 -3.74
C PRO A 240 19.72 3.66 -5.14
N THR A 241 18.83 3.83 -6.11
CA THR A 241 19.21 4.25 -7.47
C THR A 241 19.65 5.73 -7.50
N ASP A 242 20.42 6.14 -8.51
CA ASP A 242 20.98 7.50 -8.63
C ASP A 242 19.94 8.62 -8.44
N TRP A 243 18.76 8.48 -9.05
CA TRP A 243 17.71 9.49 -8.92
C TRP A 243 17.09 9.51 -7.51
N GLN A 244 17.04 8.38 -6.81
CA GLN A 244 16.58 8.31 -5.41
C GLN A 244 17.59 9.00 -4.50
N ILE A 245 18.90 8.79 -4.73
CA ILE A 245 19.99 9.50 -4.04
C ILE A 245 19.85 11.02 -4.27
N ASP A 246 19.60 11.47 -5.50
CA ASP A 246 19.38 12.89 -5.80
C ASP A 246 18.19 13.48 -5.04
N VAL A 247 17.09 12.73 -4.93
CA VAL A 247 15.90 13.15 -4.18
C VAL A 247 16.21 13.24 -2.68
N LEU A 248 16.86 12.22 -2.12
CA LEU A 248 17.26 12.19 -0.71
C LEU A 248 18.25 13.32 -0.39
N GLY A 249 19.22 13.59 -1.25
CA GLY A 249 20.15 14.71 -1.10
C GLY A 249 19.45 16.08 -1.11
N LYS A 250 18.43 16.26 -1.98
CA LYS A 250 17.60 17.47 -1.99
C LYS A 250 16.79 17.62 -0.70
N LEU A 251 16.20 16.53 -0.20
CA LEU A 251 15.46 16.51 1.06
C LEU A 251 16.37 16.85 2.24
N LEU A 252 17.55 16.24 2.32
CA LEU A 252 18.53 16.46 3.37
C LEU A 252 19.02 17.91 3.38
N LYS A 253 19.35 18.45 2.19
CA LYS A 253 19.74 19.85 2.04
C LYS A 253 18.66 20.78 2.59
N ARG A 254 17.39 20.58 2.24
CA ARG A 254 16.27 21.40 2.74
C ARG A 254 16.12 21.26 4.26
N ALA A 255 16.14 20.03 4.79
CA ALA A 255 16.04 19.77 6.22
C ALA A 255 17.15 20.47 7.02
N SER A 256 18.39 20.37 6.57
CA SER A 256 19.57 20.96 7.23
C SER A 256 19.56 22.49 7.28
N THR A 257 18.84 23.16 6.38
CA THR A 257 18.73 24.63 6.41
C THR A 257 17.79 25.15 7.49
N ARG A 258 17.00 24.28 8.12
CA ARG A 258 15.91 24.66 9.03
C ARG A 258 16.05 24.08 10.43
N SER A 259 16.76 22.96 10.55
CA SER A 259 16.93 22.23 11.81
C SER A 259 18.40 21.97 12.10
N SER A 260 18.73 21.81 13.37
CA SER A 260 20.08 21.43 13.80
C SER A 260 20.44 20.05 13.24
N THR A 261 21.69 19.88 12.79
CA THR A 261 22.23 18.61 12.32
C THR A 261 22.87 17.78 13.44
N GLY A 262 22.84 18.25 14.69
CA GLY A 262 23.44 17.56 15.83
C GLY A 262 22.95 16.11 16.01
N PRO A 263 21.63 15.86 16.07
CA PRO A 263 21.07 14.50 16.17
C PRO A 263 21.47 13.62 15.00
N MET A 264 21.35 14.12 13.77
CA MET A 264 21.77 13.45 12.53
C MET A 264 23.24 13.01 12.56
N LEU A 265 24.15 13.86 13.02
CA LEU A 265 25.57 13.49 13.15
C LEU A 265 25.79 12.41 14.22
N GLY A 266 24.94 12.36 15.25
CA GLY A 266 24.92 11.29 16.22
C GLY A 266 24.55 9.95 15.59
N GLU A 267 23.52 9.92 14.75
CA GLU A 267 23.09 8.71 14.03
C GLU A 267 24.15 8.23 13.03
N ILE A 268 24.77 9.14 12.27
CA ILE A 268 25.87 8.78 11.35
C ILE A 268 27.02 8.13 12.13
N ARG A 269 27.40 8.68 13.29
CA ARG A 269 28.45 8.07 14.13
C ARG A 269 28.04 6.74 14.75
N ALA A 270 26.75 6.51 14.98
CA ALA A 270 26.24 5.25 15.50
C ALA A 270 26.25 4.13 14.44
N GLY A 271 26.53 4.47 13.18
CA GLY A 271 26.46 3.53 12.07
C GLY A 271 25.14 3.66 11.32
N THR A 272 25.24 4.00 10.04
CA THR A 272 24.12 3.97 9.10
C THR A 272 24.49 3.13 7.90
N ARG A 273 23.50 2.45 7.32
CA ARG A 273 23.71 1.55 6.17
C ARG A 273 24.30 2.29 4.97
N LEU A 274 23.89 3.54 4.74
CA LEU A 274 24.24 4.31 3.55
C LEU A 274 25.29 5.40 3.78
N PHE A 275 25.49 5.86 5.02
CA PHE A 275 26.37 7.00 5.32
C PHE A 275 27.56 6.65 6.23
N GLY A 276 27.74 5.37 6.58
CA GLY A 276 28.86 4.87 7.37
C GLY A 276 28.70 5.11 8.88
N GLY A 277 29.79 4.92 9.65
CA GLY A 277 29.85 5.30 11.07
C GLY A 277 30.88 4.57 11.95
N GLU A 278 31.28 3.35 11.58
CA GLU A 278 32.18 2.50 12.39
C GLU A 278 33.62 2.40 11.85
N ASP A 279 33.96 3.11 10.77
CA ASP A 279 35.30 3.16 10.16
C ASP A 279 36.10 4.42 10.55
#